data_AF-E0UN36-F1
#
_entry.id   AF-E0UN36-F1
#
_cell.length_a   1.000
_cell.length_b   1.000
_cell.length_c   1.000
_cell.angle_alpha   90.00
_cell.angle_beta   90.00
_cell.angle_gamma   90.00
#
_symmetry.space_group_name_H-M   'P 1'
#
loop_
_entity.id
_entity.type
_entity.pdbx_description
1 polymer ?
#
loop_
_entity_poly.entity_id
_entity_poly.type
_entity_poly.pdbx_seq_one_letter_code
_entity_poly.pdbx_strand_id
1 'polypeptide(L)'
;MDRFKTLLTERTSDYDIWIGLDTQPVFSNNNYLVEAFLKLTGGIHHLVRRYEKKPSIKQILSDAKKAIFSKRPYTPGQACDGSITTSVLALFKNFCDYFSLNPTKLYQQAYPTDEPISIDQYKQVVEFAQWQGGVEYPTTWDKTAIFGLIESLREINYHSLNELVIEYLDNGSFWS
;
A
#
# COMPACT_ATOMS: atom_id res chain seq x y z
N MET A 1 8.81 -8.50 3.49
CA MET A 1 7.46 -8.60 2.86
C MET A 1 6.93 -10.05 2.83
N ASP A 2 7.40 -10.93 3.74
CA ASP A 2 7.13 -12.40 3.73
C ASP A 2 6.15 -12.88 4.82
N ARG A 3 5.40 -11.95 5.45
CA ARG A 3 4.55 -12.29 6.60
C ARG A 3 3.28 -13.06 6.21
N PHE A 4 2.72 -12.74 5.04
CA PHE A 4 1.52 -13.40 4.54
C PHE A 4 1.90 -14.47 3.51
N LYS A 5 1.43 -15.70 3.72
CA LYS A 5 1.38 -16.68 2.63
C LYS A 5 0.16 -16.36 1.77
N THR A 6 0.37 -15.97 0.52
CA THR A 6 -0.72 -15.84 -0.45
C THR A 6 -1.44 -17.18 -0.59
N LEU A 7 -2.69 -17.24 -0.16
CA LEU A 7 -3.50 -18.45 -0.22
C LEU A 7 -4.29 -18.56 -1.52
N LEU A 8 -4.67 -17.43 -2.08
CA LEU A 8 -5.53 -17.37 -3.24
C LEU A 8 -5.33 -16.05 -3.97
N THR A 9 -5.13 -16.16 -5.27
CA THR A 9 -5.45 -15.12 -6.24
C THR A 9 -6.50 -15.73 -7.17
N GLU A 10 -7.75 -15.29 -7.06
CA GLU A 10 -8.85 -15.84 -7.88
C GLU A 10 -9.46 -14.71 -8.70
N ARG A 11 -9.51 -14.93 -10.01
CA ARG A 11 -10.20 -14.07 -10.96
C ARG A 11 -11.38 -14.83 -11.55
N THR A 12 -12.57 -14.30 -11.34
CA THR A 12 -13.82 -14.76 -11.96
C THR A 12 -14.37 -13.67 -12.88
N SER A 13 -15.50 -13.93 -13.55
CA SER A 13 -16.24 -12.88 -14.26
C SER A 13 -16.79 -11.80 -13.32
N ASP A 14 -16.99 -12.13 -12.05
CA ASP A 14 -17.76 -11.32 -11.12
C ASP A 14 -16.87 -10.58 -10.09
N TYR A 15 -15.67 -11.08 -9.84
CA TYR A 15 -14.71 -10.48 -8.91
C TYR A 15 -13.27 -10.95 -9.16
N ASP A 16 -12.31 -10.12 -8.73
CA ASP A 16 -10.89 -10.47 -8.62
C ASP A 16 -10.48 -10.30 -7.15
N ILE A 17 -9.97 -11.35 -6.50
CA ILE A 17 -9.63 -11.35 -5.08
C ILE A 17 -8.20 -11.81 -4.83
N TRP A 18 -7.53 -11.11 -3.92
CA TRP A 18 -6.26 -11.53 -3.32
C TRP A 18 -6.48 -11.81 -1.83
N ILE A 19 -5.95 -12.94 -1.34
CA ILE A 19 -6.02 -13.33 0.08
C ILE A 19 -4.62 -13.70 0.58
N GLY A 20 -4.14 -12.93 1.55
CA GLY A 20 -3.00 -13.26 2.39
C GLY A 20 -3.45 -13.85 3.72
N LEU A 21 -2.85 -14.97 4.13
CA LEU A 21 -2.99 -15.49 5.48
C LEU A 21 -1.65 -15.41 6.21
N ASP A 22 -1.65 -14.74 7.36
CA ASP A 22 -0.50 -14.75 8.25
C ASP A 22 -0.40 -16.17 8.84
N THR A 23 0.65 -16.89 8.45
CA THR A 23 0.88 -18.25 8.94
C THR A 23 1.67 -18.26 10.25
N GLN A 24 2.11 -17.10 10.75
CA GLN A 24 2.82 -16.98 12.02
C GLN A 24 1.88 -16.43 13.11
N PRO A 25 1.76 -17.10 14.27
CA PRO A 25 0.95 -16.60 15.38
C PRO A 25 1.65 -15.37 15.98
N VAL A 26 1.29 -14.18 15.50
CA VAL A 26 1.78 -12.94 16.08
C VAL A 26 0.98 -12.67 17.35
N PHE A 27 1.64 -12.91 18.49
CA PHE A 27 1.12 -12.91 19.86
C PHE A 27 0.25 -14.13 20.19
N SER A 28 0.87 -15.18 20.77
CA SER A 28 0.39 -16.26 21.68
C SER A 28 -1.07 -16.75 21.69
N ASN A 29 -1.93 -16.28 20.80
CA ASN A 29 -3.35 -16.50 20.74
C ASN A 29 -3.56 -17.19 19.39
N ASN A 30 -4.26 -18.32 19.40
CA ASN A 30 -4.51 -19.24 18.29
C ASN A 30 -5.36 -18.61 17.15
N ASN A 31 -5.08 -17.38 16.75
CA ASN A 31 -5.87 -16.58 15.84
C ASN A 31 -5.17 -16.46 14.49
N TYR A 32 -5.97 -16.56 13.42
CA TYR A 32 -5.56 -16.44 12.03
C TYR A 32 -5.80 -14.99 11.58
N LEU A 33 -4.73 -14.25 11.24
CA LEU A 33 -4.86 -12.92 10.63
C LEU A 33 -4.98 -13.08 9.12
N VAL A 34 -6.09 -12.60 8.56
CA VAL A 34 -6.34 -12.53 7.13
C VAL A 34 -6.25 -11.08 6.69
N GLU A 35 -5.54 -10.87 5.59
CA GLU A 35 -5.64 -9.68 4.77
C GLU A 35 -6.25 -10.08 3.42
N ALA A 36 -7.27 -9.38 2.95
CA ALA A 36 -7.88 -9.64 1.67
C ALA A 36 -8.26 -8.35 0.94
N PHE A 37 -8.05 -8.34 -0.38
CA PHE A 37 -8.47 -7.28 -1.27
C PHE A 37 -9.46 -7.86 -2.28
N LEU A 38 -10.72 -7.43 -2.22
CA LEU A 38 -11.75 -7.78 -3.19
C LEU A 38 -11.91 -6.64 -4.17
N LYS A 39 -11.47 -6.82 -5.42
CA LYS A 39 -11.57 -5.82 -6.47
C LYS A 39 -12.94 -5.88 -7.14
N LEU A 40 -13.55 -4.71 -7.28
CA LEU A 40 -14.80 -4.47 -8.01
C LEU A 40 -14.61 -3.31 -8.99
N THR A 41 -15.63 -3.03 -9.80
CA THR A 41 -15.60 -1.87 -10.69
C THR A 41 -15.44 -0.58 -9.88
N GLY A 42 -14.38 0.18 -10.15
CA GLY A 42 -14.11 1.48 -9.54
C GLY A 42 -13.44 1.45 -8.16
N GLY A 43 -13.05 0.30 -7.63
CA GLY A 43 -12.38 0.23 -6.33
C GLY A 43 -12.17 -1.17 -5.76
N ILE A 44 -11.84 -1.21 -4.47
CA ILE A 44 -11.60 -2.45 -3.72
C ILE A 44 -12.30 -2.41 -2.37
N HIS A 45 -12.69 -3.56 -1.85
CA HIS A 45 -12.91 -3.74 -0.43
C HIS A 45 -11.65 -4.33 0.21
N HIS A 46 -11.16 -3.72 1.28
CA HIS A 46 -10.00 -4.21 2.04
C HIS A 46 -10.43 -4.74 3.40
N LEU A 47 -10.15 -6.02 3.61
CA LEU A 47 -10.42 -6.73 4.84
C LEU A 47 -9.11 -7.03 5.55
N VAL A 48 -8.97 -6.53 6.78
CA VAL A 48 -7.96 -7.02 7.74
C VAL A 48 -8.71 -7.56 8.95
N ARG A 49 -8.67 -8.87 9.18
CA ARG A 49 -9.47 -9.51 10.24
C ARG A 49 -8.75 -10.67 10.90
N ARG A 50 -8.92 -10.78 12.22
CA ARG A 50 -8.50 -11.94 13.01
C ARG A 50 -9.66 -12.92 13.16
N TYR A 51 -9.36 -14.21 13.02
CA TYR A 51 -10.31 -15.31 13.21
C TYR A 51 -9.78 -16.29 14.25
N GLU A 52 -10.63 -16.74 15.18
CA GLU A 52 -10.26 -17.73 16.21
C GLU A 52 -9.99 -19.14 15.63
N LYS A 53 -10.58 -19.43 14.46
CA LYS A 53 -10.36 -20.66 13.70
C LYS A 53 -10.00 -20.30 12.28
N LYS A 54 -9.27 -21.17 11.59
CA LYS A 54 -8.91 -20.96 10.18
C LYS A 54 -10.19 -20.73 9.36
N PRO A 55 -10.40 -19.54 8.77
CA PRO A 55 -11.61 -19.28 8.01
C PRO A 55 -11.57 -20.01 6.66
N SER A 56 -12.75 -20.32 6.12
CA SER A 56 -12.87 -20.79 4.73
C SER A 56 -12.78 -19.62 3.76
N ILE A 57 -12.38 -19.87 2.51
CA ILE A 57 -12.37 -18.84 1.46
C ILE A 57 -13.76 -18.19 1.30
N LYS A 58 -14.83 -18.98 1.38
CA LYS A 58 -16.22 -18.48 1.33
C LYS A 58 -16.52 -17.49 2.46
N GLN A 59 -16.02 -17.75 3.68
CA GLN A 59 -16.17 -16.83 4.82
C GLN A 59 -15.41 -15.53 4.56
N ILE A 60 -14.16 -15.61 4.08
CA ILE A 60 -13.32 -14.45 3.77
C ILE A 60 -13.99 -13.59 2.70
N LEU A 61 -14.49 -14.20 1.61
CA LEU A 61 -15.22 -13.49 0.55
C LEU A 61 -16.47 -12.78 1.07
N SER A 62 -17.26 -13.45 1.90
CA SER A 62 -18.46 -12.86 2.50
C SER A 62 -18.13 -11.68 3.41
N ASP A 63 -17.03 -11.74 4.15
CA ASP A 63 -16.60 -10.67 5.05
C ASP A 63 -15.99 -9.50 4.26
N ALA A 64 -15.20 -9.79 3.22
CA ALA A 64 -14.60 -8.77 2.36
C ALA A 64 -15.68 -7.92 1.65
N LYS A 65 -16.78 -8.52 1.21
CA LYS A 65 -17.93 -7.79 0.63
C LYS A 65 -18.58 -6.77 1.58
N LYS A 66 -18.33 -6.89 2.89
CA LYS A 66 -18.86 -5.98 3.92
C LYS A 66 -17.80 -5.01 4.45
N ALA A 67 -16.55 -5.15 4.01
CA ALA A 67 -15.48 -4.28 4.45
C ALA A 67 -15.61 -2.88 3.82
N ILE A 68 -14.79 -1.93 4.27
CA ILE A 68 -14.83 -0.56 3.75
C ILE A 68 -14.43 -0.59 2.27
N PHE A 69 -15.21 0.11 1.45
CA PHE A 69 -14.90 0.30 0.04
C PHE A 69 -13.95 1.47 -0.12
N SER A 70 -12.84 1.22 -0.81
CA SER A 70 -11.84 2.21 -1.17
C SER A 70 -11.87 2.46 -2.67
N LYS A 71 -12.01 3.73 -3.07
CA LYS A 71 -12.09 4.12 -4.47
C LYS A 71 -10.74 3.94 -5.16
N ARG A 72 -10.75 3.52 -6.43
CA ARG A 72 -9.57 3.42 -7.29
C ARG A 72 -9.83 4.06 -8.67
N PRO A 73 -8.80 4.61 -9.37
CA PRO A 73 -7.40 4.68 -8.94
C PRO A 73 -7.22 5.55 -7.69
N TYR A 74 -6.16 5.28 -6.93
CA TYR A 74 -5.82 6.11 -5.77
C TYR A 74 -5.26 7.46 -6.24
N THR A 75 -5.83 8.57 -5.77
CA THR A 75 -5.32 9.92 -6.06
C THR A 75 -4.44 10.41 -4.90
N PRO A 76 -3.31 11.10 -5.15
CA PRO A 76 -2.47 11.67 -4.09
C PRO A 76 -3.28 12.52 -3.09
N GLY A 77 -3.16 12.22 -1.80
CA GLY A 77 -3.90 12.89 -0.73
C GLY A 77 -5.34 12.40 -0.54
N GLN A 78 -5.77 11.36 -1.26
CA GLN A 78 -7.02 10.67 -0.97
C GLN A 78 -6.99 10.14 0.48
N ALA A 79 -8.12 10.33 1.20
CA ALA A 79 -8.25 9.96 2.59
C ALA A 79 -7.91 8.47 2.86
N CYS A 80 -7.29 8.22 4.02
CA CYS A 80 -6.93 6.88 4.45
C CYS A 80 -8.15 6.06 4.86
N ASP A 81 -8.17 4.81 4.38
CA ASP A 81 -9.13 3.79 4.80
C ASP A 81 -8.43 2.47 5.15
N GLY A 82 -7.12 2.52 5.41
CA GLY A 82 -6.28 1.36 5.73
C GLY A 82 -5.84 0.54 4.52
N SER A 83 -6.37 0.81 3.32
CA SER A 83 -6.07 0.03 2.10
C SER A 83 -5.03 0.66 1.18
N ILE A 84 -4.52 1.84 1.55
CA ILE A 84 -3.79 2.72 0.62
C ILE A 84 -2.27 2.52 0.65
N THR A 85 -1.71 1.77 1.61
CA THR A 85 -0.25 1.61 1.79
C THR A 85 0.49 1.23 0.50
N THR A 86 0.02 0.22 -0.23
CA THR A 86 0.64 -0.18 -1.51
C THR A 86 0.56 0.94 -2.55
N SER A 87 -0.57 1.65 -2.63
CA SER A 87 -0.76 2.75 -3.58
C SER A 87 0.16 3.93 -3.27
N VAL A 88 0.31 4.28 -1.97
CA VAL A 88 1.19 5.34 -1.52
C VAL A 88 2.66 5.01 -1.74
N LEU A 89 3.09 3.76 -1.50
CA LEU A 89 4.45 3.33 -1.80
C LEU A 89 4.75 3.32 -3.30
N ALA A 90 3.78 2.96 -4.14
CA ALA A 90 3.90 3.08 -5.58
C ALA A 90 4.00 4.55 -6.02
N LEU A 91 3.25 5.45 -5.39
CA LEU A 91 3.33 6.90 -5.62
C LEU A 91 4.70 7.47 -5.19
N PHE A 92 5.22 7.06 -4.03
CA PHE A 92 6.56 7.42 -3.56
C PHE A 92 7.66 6.95 -4.51
N LYS A 93 7.52 5.74 -5.08
CA LYS A 93 8.44 5.25 -6.11
C LYS A 93 8.42 6.14 -7.35
N ASN A 94 7.24 6.54 -7.81
CA ASN A 94 7.09 7.43 -8.95
C ASN A 94 7.71 8.82 -8.69
N PHE A 95 7.54 9.38 -7.48
CA PHE A 95 8.24 10.59 -7.05
C PHE A 95 9.76 10.44 -7.15
N CYS A 96 10.30 9.34 -6.60
CA CYS A 96 11.73 9.08 -6.65
C CYS A 96 12.24 9.02 -8.09
N ASP A 97 11.51 8.36 -8.99
CA ASP A 97 11.90 8.26 -10.40
C ASP A 97 11.95 9.62 -11.08
N TYR A 98 10.96 10.48 -10.83
CA TYR A 98 10.90 11.83 -11.39
C TYR A 98 12.11 12.68 -10.97
N PHE A 99 12.54 12.55 -9.71
CA PHE A 99 13.68 13.27 -9.15
C PHE A 99 15.02 12.53 -9.26
N SER A 100 15.07 11.41 -9.98
CA SER A 100 16.27 10.56 -10.09
C SER A 100 16.85 10.12 -8.73
N LEU A 101 15.96 9.87 -7.77
CA LEU A 101 16.29 9.40 -6.42
C LEU A 101 16.26 7.88 -6.32
N ASN A 102 17.01 7.36 -5.35
CA ASN A 102 16.95 5.95 -5.02
C ASN A 102 15.95 5.72 -3.87
N PRO A 103 14.78 5.11 -4.15
CA PRO A 103 13.72 4.91 -3.15
C PRO A 103 14.14 3.92 -2.05
N THR A 104 14.98 2.93 -2.36
CA THR A 104 15.53 1.99 -1.37
C THR A 104 16.43 2.71 -0.38
N LYS A 105 17.28 3.62 -0.86
CA LYS A 105 18.18 4.40 0.01
C LYS A 105 17.40 5.33 0.93
N LEU A 106 16.41 6.06 0.39
CA LEU A 106 15.55 6.94 1.20
C LEU A 106 14.76 6.15 2.25
N TYR A 107 14.20 5.00 1.86
CA TYR A 107 13.52 4.11 2.81
C TYR A 107 14.46 3.65 3.93
N GLN A 108 15.68 3.19 3.58
CA GLN A 108 16.65 2.72 4.58
C GLN A 108 17.12 3.86 5.51
N GLN A 109 17.23 5.09 5.00
CA GLN A 109 17.54 6.24 5.82
C GLN A 109 16.42 6.56 6.81
N ALA A 110 15.15 6.47 6.37
CA ALA A 110 13.99 6.67 7.23
C ALA A 110 13.84 5.57 8.29
N TYR A 111 14.19 4.33 7.93
CA TYR A 111 14.02 3.15 8.77
C TYR A 111 15.30 2.30 8.81
N PRO A 112 16.35 2.72 9.53
CA PRO A 112 17.67 2.06 9.48
C PRO A 112 17.69 0.62 10.00
N THR A 113 16.72 0.26 10.85
CA THR A 113 16.59 -1.08 11.46
C THR A 113 15.70 -2.02 10.66
N ASP A 114 14.95 -1.50 9.70
CA ASP A 114 14.03 -2.29 8.89
C ASP A 114 14.80 -3.01 7.77
N GLU A 115 14.21 -4.10 7.29
CA GLU A 115 14.67 -4.72 6.05
C GLU A 115 14.44 -3.74 4.88
N PRO A 116 15.47 -3.42 4.08
CA PRO A 116 15.31 -2.50 2.97
C PRO A 116 14.31 -3.01 1.93
N ILE A 117 13.45 -2.12 1.42
CA ILE A 117 12.64 -2.41 0.23
C ILE A 117 13.51 -2.29 -1.00
N SER A 118 13.87 -3.41 -1.61
CA SER A 118 14.66 -3.47 -2.84
C SER A 118 13.90 -2.88 -4.03
N ILE A 119 14.64 -2.53 -5.09
CA ILE A 119 14.02 -2.02 -6.34
C ILE A 119 13.05 -3.03 -6.94
N ASP A 120 13.34 -4.33 -6.86
CA ASP A 120 12.44 -5.37 -7.38
C ASP A 120 11.19 -5.52 -6.50
N GLN A 121 11.31 -5.33 -5.18
CA GLN A 121 10.13 -5.25 -4.31
C GLN A 121 9.27 -4.03 -4.64
N TYR A 122 9.87 -2.88 -4.96
CA TYR A 122 9.11 -1.72 -5.44
C TYR A 122 8.37 -1.99 -6.76
N LYS A 123 8.94 -2.78 -7.69
CA LYS A 123 8.21 -3.20 -8.90
C LYS A 123 6.97 -4.03 -8.54
N GLN A 124 7.10 -4.97 -7.61
CA GLN A 124 5.97 -5.77 -7.12
C GLN A 124 4.91 -4.89 -6.43
N VAL A 125 5.34 -3.88 -5.68
CA VAL A 125 4.42 -2.88 -5.08
C VAL A 125 3.64 -2.13 -6.16
N VAL A 126 4.32 -1.66 -7.22
CA VAL A 126 3.67 -0.95 -8.33
C VAL A 126 2.69 -1.87 -9.07
N GLU A 127 3.09 -3.10 -9.38
CA GLU A 127 2.23 -4.11 -10.02
C GLU A 127 1.00 -4.42 -9.17
N PHE A 128 1.17 -4.55 -7.85
CA PHE A 128 0.05 -4.82 -6.95
C PHE A 128 -0.89 -3.63 -6.82
N ALA A 129 -0.37 -2.40 -6.75
CA ALA A 129 -1.19 -1.18 -6.79
C ALA A 129 -1.98 -1.09 -8.10
N GLN A 130 -1.36 -1.43 -9.23
CA GLN A 130 -2.03 -1.49 -10.52
C GLN A 130 -3.12 -2.57 -10.54
N TRP A 131 -2.85 -3.75 -9.98
CA TRP A 131 -3.84 -4.79 -9.82
C TRP A 131 -5.02 -4.34 -8.95
N GLN A 132 -4.79 -3.59 -7.86
CA GLN A 132 -5.86 -3.04 -7.01
C GLN A 132 -6.79 -2.05 -7.75
N GLY A 133 -6.38 -1.52 -8.90
CA GLY A 133 -7.17 -0.55 -9.67
C GLY A 133 -6.39 0.71 -10.06
N GLY A 134 -5.09 0.76 -9.73
CA GLY A 134 -4.18 1.81 -10.18
C GLY A 134 -3.99 2.94 -9.19
N VAL A 135 -3.02 3.77 -9.54
CA VAL A 135 -2.68 5.03 -8.88
C VAL A 135 -2.70 6.12 -9.94
N GLU A 136 -3.27 7.26 -9.62
CA GLU A 136 -3.22 8.44 -10.47
C GLU A 136 -1.86 9.13 -10.27
N TYR A 137 -0.90 8.78 -11.12
CA TYR A 137 0.45 9.34 -11.06
C TYR A 137 0.47 10.76 -11.65
N PRO A 138 0.99 11.76 -10.91
CA PRO A 138 1.22 13.09 -11.45
C PRO A 138 2.18 13.03 -12.66
N THR A 139 1.85 13.73 -13.73
CA THR A 139 2.78 13.92 -14.87
C THR A 139 3.89 14.91 -14.54
N THR A 140 3.64 15.81 -13.60
CA THR A 140 4.56 16.81 -13.08
C THR A 140 4.40 16.88 -11.56
N TRP A 141 5.52 16.97 -10.83
CA TRP A 141 5.52 17.10 -9.38
C TRP A 141 5.52 18.58 -8.96
N ASP A 142 4.35 19.21 -9.12
CA ASP A 142 4.09 20.56 -8.61
C ASP A 142 3.82 20.55 -7.09
N LYS A 143 3.59 21.74 -6.51
CA LYS A 143 3.33 21.88 -5.07
C LYS A 143 2.13 21.03 -4.62
N THR A 144 1.08 20.94 -5.43
CA THR A 144 -0.13 20.17 -5.10
C THR A 144 0.17 18.67 -5.05
N ALA A 145 0.84 18.14 -6.06
CA ALA A 145 1.24 16.74 -6.11
C ALA A 145 2.16 16.36 -4.95
N ILE A 146 3.13 17.22 -4.65
CA ILE A 146 4.07 17.06 -3.53
C ILE A 146 3.30 17.01 -2.19
N PHE A 147 2.42 17.97 -1.93
CA PHE A 147 1.60 17.95 -0.71
C PHE A 147 0.72 16.70 -0.64
N GLY A 148 0.15 16.28 -1.77
CA GLY A 148 -0.61 15.02 -1.86
C GLY A 148 0.21 13.80 -1.43
N LEU A 149 1.47 13.68 -1.88
CA LEU A 149 2.37 12.61 -1.43
C LEU A 149 2.69 12.72 0.06
N ILE A 150 3.01 13.93 0.54
CA ILE A 150 3.33 14.17 1.95
C ILE A 150 2.17 13.71 2.85
N GLU A 151 0.95 14.18 2.57
CA GLU A 151 -0.23 13.76 3.34
C GLU A 151 -0.46 12.25 3.24
N SER A 152 -0.31 11.68 2.04
CA SER A 152 -0.43 10.22 1.83
C SER A 152 0.55 9.42 2.70
N LEU A 153 1.81 9.85 2.80
CA LEU A 153 2.83 9.20 3.63
C LEU A 153 2.48 9.30 5.12
N ARG A 154 1.98 10.45 5.56
CA ARG A 154 1.53 10.65 6.96
C ARG A 154 0.36 9.74 7.32
N GLU A 155 -0.61 9.65 6.42
CA GLU A 155 -1.82 8.83 6.57
C GLU A 155 -1.54 7.32 6.71
N ILE A 156 -0.44 6.82 6.14
CA ILE A 156 -0.01 5.43 6.31
C ILE A 156 0.97 5.24 7.48
N ASN A 157 1.18 6.27 8.30
CA ASN A 157 2.14 6.35 9.41
C ASN A 157 3.63 6.26 8.99
N TYR A 158 3.96 6.68 7.77
CA TYR A 158 5.34 6.69 7.26
C TYR A 158 6.01 8.05 7.55
N HIS A 159 5.97 8.48 8.82
CA HIS A 159 6.41 9.83 9.24
C HIS A 159 7.89 10.10 8.96
N SER A 160 8.79 9.17 9.27
CA SER A 160 10.22 9.36 9.00
C SER A 160 10.51 9.50 7.50
N LEU A 161 9.80 8.74 6.66
CA LEU A 161 9.95 8.86 5.20
C LEU A 161 9.36 10.18 4.69
N ASN A 162 8.25 10.62 5.27
CA ASN A 162 7.65 11.92 5.01
C ASN A 162 8.63 13.07 5.29
N GLU A 163 9.30 13.05 6.45
CA GLU A 163 10.29 14.07 6.85
C GLU A 163 11.46 14.13 5.86
N LEU A 164 12.00 12.98 5.43
CA LEU A 164 13.08 12.95 4.45
C LEU A 164 12.67 13.51 3.07
N VAL A 165 11.42 13.27 2.65
CA VAL A 165 10.90 13.85 1.41
C VAL A 165 10.84 15.38 1.53
N ILE A 166 10.39 15.91 2.66
CA ILE A 166 10.36 17.36 2.92
C ILE A 166 11.77 17.94 2.91
N GLU A 167 12.70 17.35 3.67
CA GLU A 167 14.09 17.83 3.76
C GLU A 167 14.77 17.83 2.39
N TYR A 168 14.52 16.81 1.57
CA TYR A 168 15.06 16.74 0.21
C TYR A 168 14.58 17.91 -0.66
N LEU A 169 13.29 18.22 -0.59
CA LEU A 169 12.68 19.31 -1.37
C LEU A 169 13.17 20.68 -0.90
N ASP A 170 13.34 20.86 0.41
CA ASP A 170 13.88 22.10 1.00
C ASP A 170 15.32 22.36 0.54
N ASN A 171 16.17 21.33 0.58
CA ASN A 171 17.57 21.42 0.14
C ASN A 171 17.71 21.61 -1.38
N GLY A 172 16.70 21.20 -2.15
CA GLY A 172 16.63 21.39 -3.61
C GLY A 172 16.12 22.77 -4.04
N SER A 173 15.79 23.68 -3.11
CA SER A 173 15.14 24.97 -3.40
C SER A 173 13.79 24.83 -4.14
N PHE A 174 13.03 23.77 -3.88
CA PHE A 174 11.77 23.50 -4.60
C PHE A 174 10.63 24.48 -4.26
N TRP A 175 10.80 25.24 -3.18
CA TRP A 175 9.74 26.10 -2.63
C TRP A 175 9.87 27.59 -2.99
N SER A 176 11.04 28.01 -3.50
CA SER A 176 11.31 29.38 -3.98
C SER A 176 10.64 29.65 -5.32
#